data_AF-A0AAD1T377-F1
#
_entry.id   AF-A0AAD1T377-F1
#
_cell.length_a   1.000
_cell.length_b   1.000
_cell.length_c   1.000
_cell.angle_alpha   90.00
_cell.angle_beta   90.00
_cell.angle_gamma   90.00
#
_symmetry.space_group_name_H-M   'P 1'
#
loop_
_entity.id
_entity.type
_entity.pdbx_description
1 polymer ?
#
loop_
_entity_poly.entity_id
_entity_poly.type
_entity_poly.pdbx_seq_one_letter_code
_entity_poly.pdbx_strand_id
1 'polypeptide(L)'
;MDEQLEEMVDKFLERGYQYKDLVRALEEAKSADVTKLDEKAPRLVFPTTFHDASPAISKIVMDNCKMIAYDDTLSKVFKEPPLICYRRNKNLRDLLVHTDLVKSYEKRVEVQSRGVYDVWVVSHVPI
;
A
#
# COMPACT_ATOMS: atom_id res chain seq x y z
N MET A 1 4.74 -23.18 4.51
CA MET A 1 3.41 -22.53 4.37
C MET A 1 2.50 -22.95 5.51
N ASP A 2 2.36 -24.24 5.79
CA ASP A 2 1.46 -24.73 6.85
C ASP A 2 1.86 -24.28 8.28
N GLU A 3 3.15 -24.24 8.61
CA GLU A 3 3.63 -23.77 9.92
C GLU A 3 3.25 -22.31 10.22
N GLN A 4 3.26 -21.44 9.20
CA GLN A 4 2.85 -20.04 9.36
C GLN A 4 1.34 -19.90 9.53
N LEU A 5 0.57 -20.80 8.92
CA LEU A 5 -0.88 -20.83 9.03
C LEU A 5 -1.30 -21.20 10.46
N GLU A 6 -0.64 -22.20 11.05
CA GLU A 6 -0.85 -22.60 12.45
C GLU A 6 -0.51 -21.47 13.43
N GLU A 7 0.64 -20.81 13.25
CA GLU A 7 1.03 -19.66 14.08
C GLU A 7 0.03 -18.50 13.99
N MET A 8 -0.59 -18.29 12.81
CA MET A 8 -1.63 -17.29 12.63
C MET A 8 -2.91 -17.64 13.38
N VAL A 9 -3.32 -18.91 13.39
CA VAL A 9 -4.51 -19.38 14.11
C VAL A 9 -4.36 -19.13 15.62
N ASP A 10 -3.20 -19.44 16.19
CA ASP A 10 -2.92 -19.23 17.61
C ASP A 10 -3.01 -17.75 17.98
N LYS A 11 -2.39 -16.88 17.18
CA LYS A 11 -2.46 -15.42 17.37
C LYS A 11 -3.89 -14.87 17.27
N PHE A 12 -4.74 -15.46 16.43
CA PHE A 12 -6.14 -15.05 16.35
C PHE A 12 -6.97 -15.60 17.51
N LEU A 13 -6.65 -16.79 18.01
CA LEU A 13 -7.28 -17.33 19.21
C LEU A 13 -6.96 -16.44 20.43
N GLU A 14 -5.70 -16.01 20.59
CA GLU A 14 -5.26 -15.07 21.64
C GLU A 14 -5.99 -13.72 21.57
N ARG A 15 -6.34 -13.27 20.35
CA ARG A 15 -7.10 -12.02 20.13
C ARG A 15 -8.61 -12.17 20.37
N GLY A 16 -9.10 -13.37 20.66
CA GLY A 16 -10.50 -13.64 20.98
C GLY A 16 -11.40 -13.86 19.76
N TYR A 17 -10.84 -14.20 18.60
CA TYR A 17 -11.64 -14.59 17.44
C TYR A 17 -12.32 -15.94 17.68
N GLN A 18 -13.52 -16.12 17.11
CA GLN A 18 -14.28 -17.37 17.25
C GLN A 18 -13.64 -18.49 16.43
N TYR A 19 -13.43 -19.65 17.07
CA TYR A 19 -12.79 -20.81 16.42
C TYR A 19 -13.49 -21.24 15.12
N LYS A 20 -14.82 -21.13 15.06
CA LYS A 20 -15.61 -21.47 13.85
C LYS A 20 -15.24 -20.61 12.64
N ASP A 21 -14.97 -19.32 12.85
CA ASP A 21 -14.57 -18.42 11.77
C ASP A 21 -13.12 -18.68 11.33
N LEU A 22 -12.26 -19.10 12.26
CA LEU A 22 -10.87 -19.45 11.98
C LEU A 22 -10.76 -20.71 11.12
N VAL A 23 -11.53 -21.76 11.41
CA VAL A 23 -11.53 -22.99 10.61
C VAL A 23 -11.98 -22.71 9.18
N ARG A 24 -13.06 -21.93 9.01
CA ARG A 24 -13.53 -21.53 7.67
C ARG A 24 -12.47 -20.76 6.91
N ALA A 25 -11.85 -19.76 7.55
CA ALA A 25 -10.80 -18.95 6.91
C ALA A 25 -9.53 -19.77 6.58
N LEU A 26 -9.22 -20.79 7.39
CA LEU A 26 -8.10 -21.69 7.18
C LEU A 26 -8.32 -22.56 5.93
N GLU A 27 -9.52 -23.13 5.77
CA GLU A 27 -9.91 -23.87 4.57
C GLU A 27 -9.86 -22.98 3.32
N GLU A 28 -10.39 -21.77 3.42
CA GLU A 28 -10.32 -20.77 2.34
C GLU A 28 -8.87 -20.45 1.94
N ALA A 29 -8.00 -20.17 2.93
CA ALA A 29 -6.61 -19.84 2.69
C ALA A 29 -5.82 -21.01 2.06
N LYS A 30 -6.12 -22.26 2.43
CA LYS A 30 -5.52 -23.45 1.81
C LYS A 30 -5.98 -23.65 0.36
N SER A 31 -7.22 -23.28 0.06
CA SER A 31 -7.79 -23.39 -1.28
C SER A 31 -7.37 -22.25 -2.22
N ALA A 32 -6.80 -21.16 -1.68
CA ALA A 32 -6.41 -20.00 -2.46
C ALA A 32 -5.06 -20.23 -3.17
N ASP A 33 -5.09 -20.31 -4.50
CA ASP A 33 -3.89 -20.26 -5.35
C ASP A 33 -3.28 -18.85 -5.29
N VAL A 34 -2.28 -18.64 -4.42
CA VAL A 34 -1.53 -17.37 -4.30
C VAL A 34 -0.72 -17.05 -5.58
N THR A 35 -0.53 -18.03 -6.46
CA THR A 35 0.22 -17.94 -7.72
C THR A 35 -0.47 -17.12 -8.81
N LYS A 36 -1.72 -16.69 -8.62
CA LYS A 36 -2.48 -15.84 -9.57
C LYS A 36 -2.44 -14.36 -9.23
N LEU A 37 -1.42 -13.91 -8.51
CA LEU A 37 -1.08 -12.48 -8.51
C LEU A 37 -0.42 -12.21 -9.87
N ASP A 38 -1.26 -11.97 -10.88
CA ASP A 38 -0.79 -11.53 -12.19
C ASP A 38 0.23 -10.40 -11.97
N GLU A 39 1.46 -10.61 -12.43
CA GLU A 39 2.47 -9.56 -12.58
C GLU A 39 1.98 -8.58 -13.66
N LYS A 40 0.88 -7.87 -13.37
CA LYS A 40 0.41 -6.80 -14.22
C LYS A 40 1.51 -5.76 -14.26
N ALA A 41 1.86 -5.38 -15.48
CA ALA A 41 2.82 -4.31 -15.74
C ALA A 41 2.55 -3.12 -14.80
N PRO A 42 3.60 -2.47 -14.28
CA PRO A 42 3.45 -1.42 -13.28
C PRO A 42 2.54 -0.31 -13.83
N ARG A 43 1.31 -0.24 -13.32
CA ARG A 43 0.37 0.83 -13.64
C ARG A 43 0.81 2.09 -12.92
N LEU A 44 0.79 3.22 -13.63
CA LEU A 44 1.11 4.50 -13.03
C LEU A 44 0.12 4.81 -11.91
N VAL A 45 0.62 5.23 -10.75
CA VAL A 45 -0.21 5.49 -9.57
C VAL A 45 -0.37 7.01 -9.39
N PHE A 46 -1.59 7.45 -9.08
CA PHE A 46 -1.91 8.83 -8.71
C PHE A 46 -2.21 8.91 -7.20
N PRO A 47 -1.20 9.21 -6.36
CA PRO A 47 -1.37 9.22 -4.93
C PRO A 47 -2.00 10.53 -4.43
N THR A 48 -3.23 10.43 -3.92
CA THR A 48 -3.99 11.54 -3.34
C THR A 48 -4.30 11.27 -1.88
N THR A 49 -4.61 12.27 -1.08
CA THR A 49 -5.13 12.05 0.28
C THR A 49 -6.64 11.85 0.24
N PHE A 50 -7.16 10.89 1.02
CA PHE A 50 -8.60 10.64 1.09
C PHE A 50 -9.35 11.87 1.63
N HIS A 51 -10.45 12.25 1.01
CA HIS A 51 -11.37 13.30 1.42
C HIS A 51 -12.79 12.91 0.97
N ASP A 52 -13.83 13.50 1.55
CA ASP A 52 -15.22 13.20 1.14
C ASP A 52 -15.48 13.56 -0.34
N ALA A 53 -14.70 14.50 -0.87
CA ALA A 53 -14.70 14.90 -2.28
C ALA A 53 -13.78 14.05 -3.19
N SER A 54 -13.07 13.06 -2.65
CA SER A 54 -12.20 12.16 -3.42
C SER A 54 -12.90 11.45 -4.59
N PRO A 55 -14.16 11.00 -4.49
CA PRO A 55 -14.87 10.43 -5.64
C PRO A 55 -15.03 11.43 -6.80
N ALA A 56 -15.25 12.71 -6.49
CA ALA A 56 -15.32 13.76 -7.50
C ALA A 56 -13.96 14.01 -8.17
N ILE A 57 -12.88 14.04 -7.37
CA ILE A 57 -11.50 14.15 -7.88
C ILE A 57 -11.19 12.98 -8.81
N SER A 58 -11.54 11.76 -8.40
CA SER A 58 -11.35 10.55 -9.21
C SER A 58 -12.01 10.66 -10.57
N LYS A 59 -13.28 11.10 -10.58
CA LYS A 59 -14.04 11.31 -11.82
C LYS A 59 -13.36 12.34 -12.73
N ILE A 60 -12.95 13.49 -12.18
CA ILE A 60 -12.27 14.55 -12.93
C ILE A 60 -10.98 14.03 -13.55
N VAL A 61 -10.16 13.28 -12.79
CA VAL A 61 -8.91 12.71 -13.30
C VAL A 61 -9.17 11.74 -14.45
N MET A 62 -10.17 10.86 -14.31
CA MET A 62 -10.53 9.91 -15.37
C MET A 62 -11.07 10.61 -16.63
N ASP A 63 -11.91 11.63 -16.48
CA ASP A 63 -12.48 12.38 -17.59
C ASP A 63 -11.41 13.14 -18.37
N ASN A 64 -10.46 13.78 -17.67
CA ASN A 64 -9.36 14.53 -18.28
C ASN A 64 -8.22 13.64 -18.80
N CYS A 65 -8.13 12.38 -18.37
CA CYS A 65 -7.12 11.45 -18.88
C CYS A 65 -7.22 11.25 -20.40
N LYS A 66 -8.43 11.36 -20.96
CA LYS A 66 -8.65 11.32 -22.42
C LYS A 66 -7.98 12.51 -23.12
N MET A 67 -7.96 13.68 -22.47
CA MET A 67 -7.32 14.87 -23.04
C MET A 67 -5.80 14.74 -23.06
N ILE A 68 -5.23 14.16 -22.00
CA ILE A 68 -3.79 13.89 -21.88
C ILE A 68 -3.33 12.92 -22.98
N ALA A 69 -4.19 11.98 -23.39
CA ALA A 69 -3.89 11.03 -24.44
C ALA A 69 -3.81 11.64 -25.86
N TYR A 70 -4.31 12.86 -26.10
CA TYR A 70 -4.21 13.52 -27.41
C TYR A 70 -2.83 14.11 -27.70
N ASP A 71 -1.99 14.31 -26.69
CA ASP A 71 -0.63 14.82 -26.86
C ASP A 71 0.34 13.66 -27.14
N ASP A 72 1.12 13.77 -28.22
CA ASP A 72 2.10 12.77 -28.66
C ASP A 72 3.21 12.49 -27.62
N THR A 73 3.48 13.46 -26.75
CA THR A 73 4.48 13.31 -25.69
C THR A 73 3.89 12.66 -24.45
N LEU A 74 2.71 13.10 -24.03
CA LEU A 74 2.05 12.63 -22.82
C LEU A 74 1.42 11.24 -22.99
N SER A 75 0.93 10.91 -24.18
CA SER A 75 0.41 9.57 -24.50
C SER A 75 1.45 8.46 -24.31
N LYS A 76 2.74 8.77 -24.50
CA LYS A 76 3.85 7.82 -24.25
C LYS A 76 4.06 7.54 -22.77
N VAL A 77 3.84 8.55 -21.92
CA VAL A 77 4.00 8.49 -20.46
C VAL A 77 2.75 7.91 -19.80
N PHE A 78 1.57 8.35 -20.22
CA PHE A 78 0.26 7.98 -19.68
C PHE A 78 -0.50 7.07 -20.65
N LYS A 79 0.02 5.84 -20.86
CA LYS A 79 -0.60 4.85 -21.77
C LYS A 79 -1.95 4.35 -21.28
N GLU A 80 -2.08 4.18 -19.96
CA GLU A 80 -3.30 3.75 -19.29
C GLU A 80 -3.70 4.81 -18.26
N PRO A 81 -5.01 4.94 -17.94
CA PRO A 81 -5.43 5.81 -16.87
C PRO A 81 -4.76 5.40 -15.55
N PRO A 82 -4.25 6.37 -14.78
CA PRO A 82 -3.50 6.07 -13.58
C PRO A 82 -4.40 5.42 -12.52
N LEU A 83 -3.82 4.51 -11.74
CA LEU A 83 -4.45 3.94 -10.57
C LEU A 83 -4.53 5.00 -9.47
N ILE A 84 -5.74 5.45 -9.15
CA ILE A 84 -5.96 6.41 -8.08
C ILE A 84 -5.80 5.68 -6.75
N CYS A 85 -4.85 6.12 -5.93
CA CYS A 85 -4.65 5.59 -4.59
C CYS A 85 -4.82 6.69 -3.54
N TYR A 86 -5.36 6.30 -2.38
CA TYR A 86 -5.66 7.23 -1.30
C TYR A 86 -4.74 6.99 -0.11
N ARG A 87 -4.08 8.05 0.34
CA ARG A 87 -3.37 8.13 1.62
C ARG A 87 -4.36 8.51 2.72
N ARG A 88 -4.11 8.04 3.94
CA ARG A 88 -4.88 8.44 5.14
C ARG A 88 -4.72 9.94 5.39
N ASN A 89 -5.80 10.60 5.79
CA ASN A 89 -5.74 11.97 6.33
C ASN A 89 -4.93 12.03 7.63
N LYS A 90 -4.33 13.19 7.91
CA LYS A 90 -3.70 13.45 9.20
C LYS A 90 -4.75 13.33 10.31
N ASN A 91 -4.48 12.51 11.31
CA ASN A 91 -5.33 12.40 12.50
C ASN A 91 -4.76 13.25 13.64
N LEU A 92 -5.49 13.33 14.76
CA LEU A 92 -5.05 14.04 15.95
C LEU A 92 -3.69 13.54 16.47
N ARG A 93 -3.39 12.25 16.37
CA ARG A 93 -2.07 11.71 16.73
C ARG A 93 -0.97 12.31 15.84
N ASP A 94 -1.18 12.38 14.54
CA ASP A 94 -0.22 12.94 13.59
C ASP A 94 -0.01 14.45 13.81
N LEU A 95 -1.03 15.15 14.35
CA LEU A 95 -0.97 16.58 14.65
C LEU A 95 -0.37 16.86 16.04
N LEU A 96 -0.73 16.07 17.06
CA LEU A 96 -0.37 16.28 18.46
C LEU A 96 0.96 15.62 18.85
N VAL A 97 1.34 14.52 18.19
CA VAL A 97 2.62 13.84 18.44
C VAL A 97 3.72 14.57 17.67
N HIS A 98 4.07 15.75 18.16
CA HIS A 98 5.39 16.36 17.99
C HIS A 98 6.24 16.17 19.26
N THR A 99 5.73 15.45 20.26
CA THR A 99 6.34 15.31 21.58
C THR A 99 7.45 14.26 21.57
N ASP A 100 8.70 14.72 21.56
CA ASP A 100 9.97 14.20 22.13
C ASP A 100 10.19 12.69 22.42
N LEU A 101 9.38 11.77 21.91
CA LEU A 101 9.57 10.32 22.02
C LEU A 101 10.49 9.79 20.91
N VAL A 102 11.34 10.66 20.37
CA VAL A 102 12.44 10.31 19.45
C VAL A 102 13.73 10.20 20.26
N LYS A 103 13.83 9.18 21.11
CA LYS A 103 15.15 8.76 21.64
C LYS A 103 15.42 7.25 21.61
N SER A 104 14.57 6.41 21.01
CA SER A 104 14.81 4.96 21.06
C SER A 104 14.79 4.18 19.75
N TYR A 105 14.53 4.80 18.58
CA TYR A 105 14.67 4.09 17.30
C TYR A 105 15.15 5.03 16.20
N GLU A 106 16.44 5.36 16.19
CA GLU A 106 17.06 6.05 15.06
C GLU A 106 17.24 5.05 13.91
N LYS A 107 16.17 4.81 13.17
CA LYS A 107 16.22 4.09 11.90
C LYS A 107 16.75 5.08 10.86
N ARG A 108 18.07 5.15 10.70
CA ARG A 108 18.67 5.92 9.60
C ARG A 108 18.27 5.28 8.29
N VAL A 109 17.38 5.93 7.57
CA VAL A 109 17.03 5.53 6.21
C VAL A 109 18.04 6.18 5.28
N GLU A 110 18.97 5.40 4.76
CA GLU A 110 19.85 5.85 3.69
C GLU A 110 19.09 5.82 2.37
N VAL A 111 18.93 6.99 1.75
CA VAL A 111 18.39 7.12 0.40
C VAL A 111 19.55 6.88 -0.57
N GLN A 112 19.58 5.72 -1.24
CA GLN A 112 20.46 5.53 -2.38
C GLN A 112 19.75 6.00 -3.66
N SER A 113 20.21 7.13 -4.21
CA SER A 113 19.75 7.63 -5.50
C SER A 113 20.29 6.76 -6.62
N ARG A 114 19.45 5.91 -7.22
CA ARG A 114 19.72 5.24 -8.49
C ARG A 114 18.82 5.84 -9.58
N GLY A 115 19.18 7.03 -10.03
CA GLY A 115 18.49 7.72 -11.13
C GLY A 115 17.16 8.37 -10.74
N VAL A 116 16.19 8.36 -11.67
CA VAL A 116 14.96 9.20 -11.67
C VAL A 116 13.98 8.91 -10.52
N TYR A 117 14.24 7.89 -9.69
CA TYR A 117 13.40 7.55 -8.53
C TYR A 117 14.25 7.28 -7.29
N ASP A 118 13.82 7.84 -6.16
CA ASP A 118 14.35 7.52 -4.84
C ASP A 118 13.74 6.19 -4.36
N VAL A 119 14.58 5.19 -4.16
CA VAL A 119 14.18 3.86 -3.64
C VAL A 119 14.53 3.79 -2.16
N TRP A 120 13.53 3.53 -1.33
CA TRP A 120 13.69 3.38 0.12
C TRP A 120 14.21 1.98 0.44
N VAL A 121 15.51 1.85 0.67
CA VAL A 121 16.12 0.59 1.10
C VAL A 121 16.20 0.57 2.63
N VAL A 122 15.55 -0.43 3.25
CA VAL A 122 15.60 -0.64 4.70
C VAL A 122 16.58 -1.78 4.98
N SER A 123 17.80 -1.47 5.36
CA SER A 123 18.75 -2.46 5.89
C SER A 123 18.58 -2.59 7.41
N HIS A 124 18.64 -3.82 7.91
CA HIS A 124 18.77 -4.14 9.33
C HIS A 124 20.23 -4.55 9.58
N VAL A 125 20.94 -3.79 10.40
CA VAL A 125 22.23 -4.20 10.95
C VAL A 125 22.07 -4.28 12.47
N PRO A 126 22.37 -5.41 13.11
CA PRO A 126 22.38 -5.49 14.56
C PRO A 126 23.67 -4.86 15.11
N ILE A 127 23.45 -3.98 16.11
CA ILE A 127 24.34 -3.33 17.09
C ILE A 127 25.86 -3.42 16.84
#